data_AF-A0A2L2Z666-F1
#
_entry.id   AF-A0A2L2Z666-F1
#
_cell.length_a   1.000
_cell.length_b   1.000
_cell.length_c   1.000
_cell.angle_alpha   90.00
_cell.angle_beta   90.00
_cell.angle_gamma   90.00
#
_symmetry.space_group_name_H-M   'P 1'
#
loop_
_entity.id
_entity.type
_entity.pdbx_description
1 polymer ?
#
loop_
_entity_poly.entity_id
_entity_poly.type
_entity_poly.pdbx_seq_one_letter_code
_entity_poly.pdbx_strand_id
1 'polypeptide(L)'
;RARRRGDCTGPTKSGQTMFINCTIGLTQFITEYKVIISNGSHIYLPRYLGHVSETVVSMEIAGLHPLYSGSLKKLNVDMVGQITPTFSGLPAPLNKYLKVLQDAYRTHVSA
;
A
#
# COMPACT_ATOMS: atom_id res chain seq x y z
N ARG A 1 -1.96 -8.96 -4.08
CA ARG A 1 -2.59 -9.31 -5.38
C ARG A 1 -3.06 -8.04 -6.07
N ALA A 2 -2.75 -7.88 -7.36
CA ALA A 2 -3.26 -6.78 -8.18
C ALA A 2 -4.49 -7.23 -8.98
N ARG A 3 -5.52 -6.40 -9.05
CA ARG A 3 -6.76 -6.65 -9.80
C ARG A 3 -7.25 -5.36 -10.44
N ARG A 4 -7.82 -5.43 -11.64
CA ARG A 4 -8.51 -4.27 -12.23
C ARG A 4 -9.73 -3.92 -11.40
N ARG A 5 -9.89 -2.64 -11.06
CA ARG A 5 -11.07 -2.10 -10.40
C ARG A 5 -12.00 -1.54 -11.49
N GLY A 6 -12.72 -2.44 -12.14
CA GLY A 6 -13.58 -2.12 -13.29
C GLY A 6 -12.84 -2.15 -14.63
N ASP A 7 -13.52 -1.63 -15.64
CA ASP A 7 -12.98 -1.56 -17.00
C ASP A 7 -12.12 -0.32 -17.23
N CYS A 8 -11.13 -0.46 -18.10
CA CYS A 8 -10.31 0.66 -18.52
C CYS A 8 -11.13 1.57 -19.46
N THR A 9 -10.87 2.87 -19.39
CA THR A 9 -11.51 3.85 -20.26
C THR A 9 -10.60 4.27 -21.42
N GLY A 10 -11.20 4.60 -22.56
CA GLY A 10 -10.50 4.91 -23.81
C GLY A 10 -10.69 3.82 -24.88
N PRO A 11 -9.89 3.84 -25.97
CA PRO A 11 -8.75 4.73 -26.17
C PRO A 11 -9.17 6.16 -26.55
N THR A 12 -8.50 7.15 -25.96
CA THR A 12 -8.58 8.55 -26.43
C THR A 12 -7.36 8.85 -27.28
N LYS A 13 -7.53 9.60 -28.37
CA LYS A 13 -6.44 9.87 -29.33
C LYS A 13 -5.94 11.30 -29.17
N SER A 14 -4.61 11.47 -29.11
CA SER A 14 -3.95 12.76 -29.29
C SER A 14 -2.81 12.61 -30.29
N GLY A 15 -2.99 13.19 -31.48
CA GLY A 15 -2.10 12.94 -32.62
C GLY A 15 -2.10 11.46 -33.03
N GLN A 16 -0.91 10.84 -33.04
CA GLN A 16 -0.74 9.41 -33.34
C GLN A 16 -0.75 8.52 -32.08
N THR A 17 -0.87 9.12 -30.90
CA THR A 17 -0.82 8.40 -29.63
C THR A 17 -2.24 8.12 -29.13
N MET A 18 -2.45 6.88 -28.67
CA MET A 18 -3.66 6.43 -27.99
C MET A 18 -3.39 6.38 -26.49
N PHE A 19 -4.38 6.76 -25.68
CA PHE A 19 -4.31 6.71 -24.21
C PHE A 19 -5.44 5.84 -23.66
N ILE A 20 -5.08 4.98 -22.71
CA ILE A 20 -6.00 4.10 -21.98
C ILE A 20 -5.79 4.37 -20.49
N ASN A 21 -6.87 4.64 -19.77
CA ASN A 21 -6.82 4.82 -18.32
C ASN A 21 -7.40 3.59 -17.62
N CYS A 22 -6.66 3.05 -16.66
CA CYS A 22 -7.09 1.90 -15.86
C CYS A 22 -6.95 2.21 -14.38
N THR A 23 -7.85 1.65 -13.57
CA THR A 23 -7.72 1.66 -12.11
C THR A 23 -7.44 0.23 -11.64
N ILE A 24 -6.43 0.06 -10.79
CA ILE A 24 -6.00 -1.20 -10.22
C ILE A 24 -6.19 -1.16 -8.70
N GLY A 25 -6.91 -2.13 -8.17
CA GLY A 25 -6.98 -2.44 -6.75
C GLY A 25 -5.84 -3.39 -6.37
N LEU A 26 -5.05 -3.01 -5.39
CA LEU A 26 -3.98 -3.80 -4.81
C LEU A 26 -4.41 -4.26 -3.42
N THR A 27 -4.56 -5.56 -3.24
CA THR A 27 -5.05 -6.18 -2.01
C THR A 27 -4.01 -7.12 -1.41
N GLN A 28 -4.20 -7.53 -0.15
CA GLN A 28 -3.34 -8.50 0.54
C GLN A 28 -1.88 -8.05 0.67
N PHE A 29 -1.66 -6.75 0.86
CA PHE A 29 -0.36 -6.26 1.26
C PHE A 29 -0.14 -6.56 2.74
N ILE A 30 0.99 -7.18 3.03
CA ILE A 30 1.45 -7.45 4.38
C ILE A 30 2.76 -6.70 4.54
N THR A 31 2.88 -5.93 5.60
CA THR A 31 4.13 -5.29 5.99
C THR A 31 4.70 -5.99 7.21
N GLU A 32 5.99 -6.32 7.15
CA GLU A 32 6.73 -6.95 8.23
C GLU A 32 7.98 -6.13 8.48
N TYR A 33 8.17 -5.71 9.73
CA TYR A 33 9.32 -4.91 10.13
C TYR A 33 9.85 -5.39 11.47
N LYS A 34 11.17 -5.27 11.66
CA LYS A 34 11.79 -5.52 12.96
C LYS A 34 11.48 -4.34 13.88
N VAL A 35 10.78 -4.60 14.98
CA VAL A 35 10.46 -3.57 15.99
C VAL A 35 11.32 -3.79 17.22
N ILE A 36 11.84 -2.68 17.75
CA ILE A 36 12.57 -2.64 19.02
C ILE A 36 11.77 -1.72 19.94
N ILE A 37 11.37 -2.23 21.10
CA ILE A 37 10.67 -1.44 22.12
C ILE A 37 11.54 -1.40 23.36
N SER A 38 11.89 -0.21 23.81
CA SER A 38 12.59 0.00 25.08
C SER A 38 11.62 0.51 26.14
N ASN A 39 11.74 -0.03 27.36
CA ASN A 39 11.08 0.49 28.55
C ASN A 39 12.10 0.54 29.70
N GLY A 40 12.68 1.71 29.94
CA GLY A 40 13.86 1.86 30.79
C GLY A 40 15.03 1.04 30.24
N SER A 41 15.63 0.20 31.09
CA SER A 41 16.75 -0.70 30.73
C SER A 41 16.33 -1.95 29.97
N HIS A 42 15.03 -2.23 29.85
CA HIS A 42 14.53 -3.45 29.21
C HIS A 42 14.30 -3.23 27.72
N ILE A 43 14.79 -4.15 26.89
CA ILE A 43 14.64 -4.14 25.43
C ILE A 43 13.79 -5.34 25.02
N TYR A 44 12.75 -5.09 24.22
CA TYR A 44 11.84 -6.09 23.70
C TYR A 44 11.89 -6.09 22.17
N LEU A 45 11.85 -7.28 21.59
CA LEU A 45 11.90 -7.50 20.13
C LEU A 45 10.62 -8.19 19.65
N PRO A 46 9.46 -7.51 19.72
CA PRO A 46 8.22 -8.11 19.27
C PRO A 46 8.20 -8.29 17.76
N ARG A 47 7.37 -9.25 17.31
CA ARG A 47 7.06 -9.40 15.89
C ARG A 47 5.93 -8.45 15.53
N TYR A 48 6.14 -7.68 14.47
CA TYR A 48 5.16 -6.78 13.89
C TYR A 48 4.67 -7.33 12.56
N LEU A 49 3.35 -7.34 12.37
CA LEU A 49 2.72 -7.67 11.10
C LEU A 49 1.58 -6.68 10.84
N GLY A 50 1.67 -5.94 9.73
CA GLY A 50 0.68 -4.96 9.31
C GLY A 50 -0.10 -5.46 8.11
N HIS A 51 -1.41 -5.64 8.28
CA HIS A 51 -2.29 -5.89 7.14
C HIS A 51 -2.72 -4.56 6.53
N VAL A 52 -2.40 -4.33 5.26
CA VAL A 52 -2.84 -3.15 4.53
C VAL A 52 -4.12 -3.50 3.77
N SER A 53 -5.15 -2.69 3.97
CA SER A 53 -6.37 -2.78 3.19
C SER A 53 -6.13 -2.40 1.72
N GLU A 54 -7.17 -2.36 0.89
CA GLU A 54 -7.00 -2.12 -0.54
C GLU A 54 -6.33 -0.76 -0.82
N THR A 55 -5.24 -0.79 -1.58
CA THR A 55 -4.58 0.39 -2.15
C THR A 55 -5.04 0.52 -3.60
N VAL A 56 -5.49 1.71 -3.99
CA VAL A 56 -6.02 1.98 -5.34
C VAL A 56 -5.01 2.81 -6.11
N VAL A 57 -4.72 2.35 -7.32
CA VAL A 57 -3.74 2.97 -8.22
C VAL A 57 -4.38 3.21 -9.58
N SER A 58 -4.33 4.45 -10.06
CA SER A 58 -4.71 4.80 -11.42
C SER A 58 -3.48 4.86 -12.31
N MET A 59 -3.61 4.33 -13.53
CA MET A 59 -2.56 4.32 -14.54
C MET A 59 -3.07 4.81 -15.88
N GLU A 60 -2.25 5.62 -16.55
CA GLU A 60 -2.44 6.03 -17.93
C GLU A 60 -1.41 5.28 -18.78
N ILE A 61 -1.89 4.45 -19.71
CA ILE A 61 -1.08 3.72 -20.68
C ILE A 61 -1.15 4.50 -21.99
N ALA A 62 0.01 4.83 -22.56
CA ALA A 62 0.11 5.49 -23.86
C ALA A 62 0.69 4.52 -24.89
N GLY A 63 0.11 4.45 -26.08
CA GLY A 63 0.63 3.61 -27.16
C GLY A 63 0.62 4.31 -28.51
N LEU A 64 1.61 3.99 -29.34
CA LEU A 64 1.67 4.43 -30.74
C LEU A 64 0.95 3.43 -31.62
N HIS A 65 -0.09 3.87 -32.32
CA HIS A 65 -0.73 3.07 -33.36
C HIS A 65 0.03 3.25 -34.68
N PRO A 66 0.40 2.18 -35.43
CA PRO A 66 0.01 0.77 -35.30
C PRO A 66 1.05 -0.13 -34.63
N LEU A 67 2.07 0.42 -33.97
CA LEU A 67 3.22 -0.33 -33.48
C LEU A 67 2.92 -1.27 -32.29
N TYR A 68 1.69 -1.26 -31.76
CA TYR A 68 1.23 -2.02 -30.58
C TYR A 68 2.14 -1.92 -29.34
N SER A 69 3.04 -0.93 -29.32
CA SER A 69 3.92 -0.66 -28.19
C SER A 69 3.23 0.34 -27.28
N GLY A 70 2.81 -0.15 -26.11
CA GLY A 70 2.27 0.65 -25.02
C GLY A 70 3.30 0.84 -23.93
N SER A 71 3.39 2.04 -23.39
CA SER A 71 4.19 2.37 -22.21
C SER A 71 3.31 2.97 -21.12
N LEU A 72 3.71 2.75 -19.86
CA LEU A 72 3.11 3.42 -18.73
C LEU A 72 3.50 4.90 -18.77
N LYS A 73 2.53 5.79 -18.95
CA LYS A 73 2.75 7.23 -19.02
C LYS A 73 2.56 7.90 -17.66
N LYS A 74 1.56 7.47 -16.90
CA LYS A 74 1.30 7.98 -15.53
C LYS A 74 0.92 6.84 -14.61
N LEU A 75 1.33 6.96 -13.36
CA LEU A 75 0.96 6.06 -12.27
C LEU A 75 0.70 6.92 -11.03
N ASN A 76 -0.54 6.92 -10.55
CA ASN A 76 -0.96 7.68 -9.39
C ASN A 76 -1.50 6.72 -8.35
N VAL A 77 -1.08 6.89 -7.09
CA VAL A 77 -1.70 6.19 -5.97
C VAL A 77 -2.86 7.07 -5.49
N ASP A 78 -4.09 6.68 -5.83
CA ASP A 78 -5.28 7.47 -5.52
C ASP A 78 -5.70 7.30 -4.06
N MET A 79 -5.47 6.11 -3.50
CA MET A 79 -5.81 5.78 -2.14
C MET A 79 -4.81 4.76 -1.59
N VAL A 80 -4.17 5.10 -0.48
CA VAL A 80 -3.38 4.13 0.30
C VAL A 80 -4.31 3.42 1.27
N GLY A 81 -4.31 2.09 1.25
CA GLY A 81 -5.09 1.32 2.21
C GLY A 81 -4.65 1.59 3.64
N GLN A 82 -5.61 1.67 4.56
CA GLN A 82 -5.34 1.72 5.99
C GLN A 82 -4.53 0.49 6.44
N ILE A 83 -3.50 0.73 7.26
CA ILE A 83 -2.67 -0.30 7.88
C ILE A 83 -3.28 -0.71 9.23
N THR A 84 -3.48 -2.02 9.41
CA THR A 84 -3.91 -2.64 10.66
C THR A 84 -2.73 -3.36 11.31
N PRO A 85 -2.04 -2.70 12.26
CA PRO A 85 -0.85 -3.25 12.89
C PRO A 85 -1.19 -4.33 13.93
N THR A 86 -0.47 -5.44 13.91
CA THR A 86 -0.56 -6.51 14.92
C THR A 86 0.81 -6.74 15.53
N PHE A 87 0.91 -6.60 16.86
CA PHE A 87 2.13 -6.90 17.61
C PHE A 87 1.95 -8.24 18.33
N SER A 88 2.98 -9.09 18.27
CA SER A 88 3.03 -10.37 18.97
C SER A 88 4.39 -10.58 19.64
N GLY A 89 4.43 -11.44 20.66
CA GLY A 89 5.67 -11.69 21.42
C GLY A 89 5.99 -10.63 22.48
N LEU A 90 5.03 -9.77 22.82
CA LEU A 90 5.16 -8.87 23.98
C LEU A 90 4.88 -9.63 25.27
N PRO A 91 5.70 -9.44 26.32
CA PRO A 91 5.39 -9.94 27.66
C PRO A 91 4.03 -9.42 28.14
N ALA A 92 3.29 -10.26 28.87
CA ALA A 92 1.93 -9.94 29.35
C ALA A 92 1.78 -8.57 30.05
N PRO A 93 2.74 -8.09 30.87
CA PRO A 93 2.65 -6.77 31.49
C PRO A 93 2.63 -5.60 30.51
N LEU A 94 3.15 -5.79 29.28
CA LEU A 94 3.22 -4.77 28.25
C LEU A 94 2.02 -4.79 27.30
N ASN A 95 1.15 -5.80 27.38
CA ASN A 95 -0.04 -5.87 26.54
C ASN A 95 -0.99 -4.67 26.74
N LYS A 96 -0.99 -4.06 27.94
CA LYS A 96 -1.75 -2.83 28.21
C LYS A 96 -1.31 -1.63 27.35
N TYR A 97 -0.09 -1.66 26.80
CA TYR A 97 0.44 -0.62 25.92
C TYR A 97 0.27 -0.91 24.43
N LEU A 98 -0.34 -2.05 24.05
CA LEU A 98 -0.54 -2.43 22.64
C LEU A 98 -1.23 -1.32 21.85
N LYS A 99 -2.29 -0.74 22.41
CA LYS A 99 -3.01 0.36 21.76
C LYS A 99 -2.10 1.57 21.51
N VAL A 100 -1.32 1.97 22.51
CA VAL A 100 -0.37 3.09 22.38
C VAL A 100 0.67 2.82 21.30
N LEU A 101 1.20 1.59 21.23
CA LEU A 101 2.17 1.19 20.22
C LEU A 101 1.58 1.17 18.80
N GLN A 102 0.34 0.69 18.66
CA GLN A 102 -0.39 0.68 17.40
C GLN A 102 -0.72 2.09 16.91
N ASP A 103 -1.17 2.96 17.82
CA ASP A 103 -1.52 4.35 17.52
C ASP A 103 -0.27 5.17 17.16
N ALA A 104 0.84 5.01 17.91
CA ALA A 104 2.12 5.65 17.58
C ALA A 104 2.63 5.21 16.20
N TYR A 105 2.55 3.91 15.89
CA TYR A 105 2.93 3.41 14.57
C TYR A 105 2.09 4.04 13.45
N ARG A 106 0.76 4.11 13.61
CA ARG A 106 -0.12 4.74 12.62
C ARG A 106 0.26 6.20 12.37
N THR A 107 0.53 6.97 13.42
CA THR A 107 0.90 8.38 13.28
C THR A 107 2.21 8.58 12.53
N HIS A 108 3.18 7.68 12.68
CA HIS A 108 4.52 7.85 12.09
C HIS A 108 4.73 7.15 10.74
N VAL A 109 3.92 6.15 10.40
CA VAL A 109 4.12 5.31 9.20
C VAL A 109 2.98 5.43 8.19
N SER A 110 1.77 5.79 8.62
CA SER A 110 0.61 5.95 7.71
C SER A 110 0.19 7.41 7.45
N ALA A 111 1.08 8.37 7.73
CA ALA A 111 0.88 9.79 7.40
C ALA A 111 1.16 10.09 5.92
#